data_AF-A0A183TZP0-F1
#
_entry.id   AF-A0A183TZP0-F1
#
_cell.length_a   1.000
_cell.length_b   1.000
_cell.length_c   1.000
_cell.angle_alpha   90.00
_cell.angle_beta   90.00
_cell.angle_gamma   90.00
#
_symmetry.space_group_name_H-M   'P 1'
#
loop_
_entity.id
_entity.type
_entity.pdbx_description
1 polymer ?
#
loop_
_entity_poly.entity_id
_entity_poly.type
_entity_poly.pdbx_seq_one_letter_code
_entity_poly.pdbx_strand_id
1 'polypeptide(L)'
;MGRNDSKVLVFLWKIKKDLGHEYTHNDLRNWLWKHLLSGQVVPGYGHAVLRKTDPRYECQREFALKHLPDDEMFKLVEALYKVAPDILIEHGKAKNPWPNVDAHSGVLLQHYGMTEMSFYTVLFGVSRALGCLSQLIWDRGLEVMVRRFEQKLGYRKLGRCMSSIVQITPYFLAAGVLCTLVEAVKLNCEEGRQA
;
A
#
# COMPACT_ATOMS: atom_id res chain seq x y z
N MET A 1 2.93 -1.73 -8.75
CA MET A 1 3.18 -0.49 -7.98
C MET A 1 2.82 0.70 -8.87
N GLY A 2 2.12 1.74 -8.40
CA GLY A 2 1.85 2.96 -9.20
C GLY A 2 0.46 3.11 -9.85
N ARG A 3 -0.52 2.28 -9.47
CA ARG A 3 -1.93 2.37 -9.96
C ARG A 3 -2.89 2.93 -8.90
N ASN A 4 -2.38 3.65 -7.91
CA ASN A 4 -3.21 4.13 -6.80
C ASN A 4 -4.11 5.27 -7.25
N ASP A 5 -3.60 6.21 -8.05
CA ASP A 5 -4.38 7.34 -8.58
C ASP A 5 -5.59 6.85 -9.39
N SER A 6 -5.38 5.90 -10.30
CA SER A 6 -6.47 5.33 -11.12
C SER A 6 -7.51 4.59 -10.27
N LYS A 7 -7.10 3.92 -9.19
CA LYS A 7 -8.03 3.23 -8.26
C LYS A 7 -8.89 4.21 -7.47
N VAL A 8 -8.29 5.32 -7.02
CA VAL A 8 -9.03 6.40 -6.35
C VAL A 8 -10.07 6.98 -7.30
N LEU A 9 -9.69 7.27 -8.55
CA LEU A 9 -10.61 7.84 -9.52
C LEU A 9 -11.79 6.92 -9.81
N VAL A 10 -11.55 5.63 -10.05
CA VAL A 10 -12.60 4.62 -10.23
C VAL A 10 -13.54 4.56 -9.02
N PHE A 11 -13.00 4.69 -7.81
CA PHE A 11 -13.80 4.74 -6.59
C PHE A 11 -14.67 6.00 -6.49
N LEU A 12 -14.14 7.18 -6.85
CA LEU A 12 -14.92 8.42 -6.91
C LEU A 12 -16.06 8.33 -7.93
N TRP A 13 -15.80 7.74 -9.10
CA TRP A 13 -16.85 7.49 -10.12
C TRP A 13 -17.93 6.54 -9.61
N LYS A 14 -17.58 5.53 -8.81
CA LYS A 14 -18.54 4.63 -8.17
C LYS A 14 -19.45 5.39 -7.20
N ILE A 15 -18.87 6.24 -6.35
CA ILE A 15 -19.63 7.09 -5.41
C ILE A 15 -20.59 8.01 -6.17
N LYS A 16 -20.08 8.71 -7.21
CA LYS A 16 -20.90 9.60 -8.03
C LYS A 16 -22.04 8.88 -8.74
N LYS A 17 -21.81 7.65 -9.22
CA LYS A 17 -22.84 6.82 -9.84
C LYS A 17 -23.94 6.39 -8.86
N ASP A 18 -23.57 6.07 -7.62
CA ASP A 18 -24.50 5.56 -6.62
C ASP A 18 -25.30 6.68 -5.92
N LEU A 19 -24.67 7.82 -5.65
CA LEU A 19 -25.27 8.95 -4.91
C LEU A 19 -25.82 10.07 -5.82
N GLY A 20 -25.40 10.14 -7.09
CA GLY A 20 -25.83 11.18 -8.01
C GLY A 20 -25.19 12.55 -7.77
N HIS A 21 -25.85 13.61 -8.25
CA HIS A 21 -25.35 15.00 -8.20
C HIS A 21 -25.73 15.75 -6.92
N GLU A 22 -26.78 15.31 -6.23
CA GLU A 22 -27.27 15.94 -5.00
C GLU A 22 -27.20 14.93 -3.85
N TYR A 23 -26.15 15.04 -3.02
CA TYR A 23 -25.98 14.22 -1.83
C TYR A 23 -25.67 15.08 -0.62
N THR A 24 -26.18 14.69 0.54
CA THR A 24 -25.78 15.33 1.81
C THR A 24 -24.53 14.65 2.38
N HIS A 25 -23.84 15.34 3.30
CA HIS A 25 -22.70 14.74 4.02
C HIS A 25 -23.09 13.46 4.78
N ASN A 26 -24.35 13.37 5.23
CA ASN A 26 -24.86 12.18 5.91
C ASN A 26 -25.05 11.00 4.95
N ASP A 27 -25.51 11.25 3.73
CA ASP A 27 -25.65 10.20 2.72
C ASP A 27 -24.29 9.61 2.33
N LEU A 28 -23.29 10.48 2.14
CA LEU A 28 -21.92 10.08 1.88
C LEU A 28 -21.34 9.25 3.05
N ARG A 29 -21.62 9.67 4.29
CA ARG A 29 -21.21 8.94 5.50
C ARG A 29 -21.83 7.55 5.55
N ASN A 30 -23.13 7.44 5.30
CA ASN A 30 -23.85 6.16 5.30
C ASN A 30 -23.33 5.22 4.21
N TRP A 31 -23.05 5.77 3.02
CA TRP A 31 -22.47 5.00 1.92
C TRP A 31 -21.07 4.48 2.28
N LEU A 32 -20.20 5.32 2.84
CA LEU A 32 -18.86 4.94 3.27
C LEU A 32 -18.90 3.88 4.39
N TRP A 33 -19.81 4.02 5.34
CA TRP A 33 -19.99 3.05 6.42
C TRP A 33 -20.38 1.67 5.86
N LYS A 34 -21.36 1.63 4.96
CA LYS A 34 -21.77 0.39 4.28
C LYS A 34 -20.61 -0.23 3.48
N HIS A 35 -19.82 0.60 2.78
CA HIS A 35 -18.66 0.17 2.02
C HIS A 35 -17.59 -0.46 2.93
N LEU A 36 -17.30 0.15 4.08
CA LEU A 36 -16.34 -0.40 5.06
C LEU A 36 -16.85 -1.71 5.70
N LEU A 37 -18.15 -1.79 6.03
CA LEU A 37 -18.76 -3.02 6.56
C LEU A 37 -18.71 -4.19 5.56
N SER A 38 -18.72 -3.89 4.26
CA SER A 38 -18.52 -4.90 3.19
C SER A 38 -17.10 -5.48 3.14
N GLY A 39 -16.20 -5.02 4.01
CA GLY A 39 -14.80 -5.44 4.05
C GLY A 39 -13.93 -4.74 2.99
N GLN A 40 -14.48 -3.80 2.24
CA GLN A 40 -13.74 -3.00 1.26
C GLN A 40 -13.00 -1.85 1.94
N VAL A 41 -11.91 -1.40 1.33
CA VAL A 41 -11.10 -0.29 1.83
C VAL A 41 -11.44 1.00 1.08
N VAL A 42 -11.18 2.14 1.74
CA VAL A 42 -11.25 3.46 1.10
C VAL A 42 -9.88 3.74 0.47
N PRO A 43 -9.76 3.78 -0.86
CA PRO A 43 -8.48 4.02 -1.52
C PRO A 43 -7.99 5.45 -1.25
N GLY A 44 -6.68 5.60 -1.08
CA GLY A 44 -6.05 6.89 -0.76
C GLY A 44 -6.03 7.24 0.74
N TYR A 45 -6.71 6.47 1.59
CA TYR A 45 -6.75 6.65 3.05
C TYR A 45 -6.15 5.44 3.78
N GLY A 46 -5.67 5.63 5.01
CA GLY A 46 -5.22 4.51 5.85
C GLY A 46 -3.73 4.18 5.74
N HIS A 47 -2.84 5.17 5.86
CA HIS A 47 -1.40 4.94 5.76
C HIS A 47 -0.79 4.41 7.07
N ALA A 48 0.11 3.42 6.98
CA ALA A 48 0.76 2.81 8.15
C ALA A 48 1.70 3.74 8.95
N VAL A 49 2.15 4.86 8.35
CA VAL A 49 3.26 5.69 8.84
C VAL A 49 2.82 7.13 9.08
N LEU A 50 2.07 7.72 8.14
CA LEU A 50 1.65 9.12 8.21
C LEU A 50 0.60 9.31 9.31
N ARG A 51 0.90 10.18 10.29
CA ARG A 51 0.02 10.50 11.43
C ARG A 51 -0.83 11.75 11.23
N LYS A 52 -0.62 12.45 10.13
CA LYS A 52 -1.30 13.69 9.72
C LYS A 52 -1.58 13.60 8.21
N THR A 53 -2.37 14.53 7.69
CA THR A 53 -2.54 14.74 6.24
C THR A 53 -1.19 14.82 5.56
N ASP A 54 -1.06 14.17 4.41
CA ASP A 54 0.15 14.28 3.59
C ASP A 54 0.29 15.72 3.07
N PRO A 55 1.43 16.42 3.30
CA PRO A 55 1.60 17.79 2.81
C PRO A 55 1.47 17.88 1.29
N ARG A 56 1.72 16.79 0.56
CA ARG A 56 1.54 16.75 -0.91
C ARG A 56 0.06 16.79 -1.31
N TYR A 57 -0.82 16.24 -0.47
CA TYR A 57 -2.27 16.35 -0.64
C TYR A 57 -2.73 17.79 -0.38
N GLU A 58 -2.20 18.43 0.67
CA GLU A 58 -2.52 19.82 1.00
C GLU A 58 -2.14 20.78 -0.14
N CYS A 59 -0.94 20.64 -0.70
CA CYS A 59 -0.52 21.45 -1.86
C CYS A 59 -1.48 21.30 -3.06
N GLN A 60 -1.95 20.08 -3.35
CA GLN A 60 -2.89 19.84 -4.44
C GLN A 60 -4.28 20.41 -4.14
N ARG A 61 -4.72 20.32 -2.89
CA ARG A 61 -5.98 20.92 -2.43
C ARG A 61 -5.94 22.44 -2.53
N GLU A 62 -4.85 23.09 -2.11
CA GLU A 62 -4.69 24.54 -2.24
C GLU A 62 -4.69 24.99 -3.70
N PHE A 63 -4.07 24.21 -4.58
CA PHE A 63 -4.12 24.47 -6.02
C PHE A 63 -5.54 24.34 -6.56
N ALA A 64 -6.27 23.29 -6.17
CA ALA A 64 -7.64 23.08 -6.59
C ALA A 64 -8.59 24.20 -6.13
N LEU A 65 -8.47 24.63 -4.87
CA LEU A 65 -9.26 25.74 -4.33
C LEU A 65 -9.05 27.06 -5.08
N LYS A 66 -7.85 27.28 -5.63
CA LYS A 66 -7.51 28.50 -6.38
C LYS A 66 -8.00 28.47 -7.84
N HIS A 67 -7.98 27.31 -8.48
CA HIS A 67 -8.15 27.19 -9.93
C HIS A 67 -9.43 26.47 -10.38
N LEU A 68 -10.00 25.59 -9.56
CA LEU A 68 -11.17 24.77 -9.90
C LEU A 68 -12.09 24.53 -8.69
N PRO A 69 -12.54 25.58 -7.97
CA PRO A 69 -13.42 25.41 -6.82
C PRO A 69 -14.80 24.85 -7.20
N ASP A 70 -15.23 25.04 -8.45
CA ASP A 70 -16.58 24.68 -8.91
C ASP A 70 -16.70 23.26 -9.46
N ASP A 71 -15.59 22.56 -9.67
CA ASP A 71 -15.57 21.22 -10.23
C ASP A 71 -16.30 20.20 -9.31
N GLU A 72 -17.23 19.45 -9.89
CA GLU A 72 -18.07 18.49 -9.14
C GLU A 72 -17.24 17.38 -8.49
N MET A 73 -16.22 16.87 -9.19
CA MET A 73 -15.37 15.80 -8.67
C MET A 73 -14.48 16.32 -7.55
N PHE A 74 -14.02 17.57 -7.64
CA PHE A 74 -13.29 18.22 -6.57
C PHE A 74 -14.15 18.44 -5.32
N LYS A 75 -15.39 18.93 -5.48
CA LYS A 75 -16.36 19.06 -4.37
C LYS A 75 -16.59 17.72 -3.67
N LEU A 76 -16.63 16.62 -4.42
CA LEU A 76 -16.72 15.27 -3.84
C LEU A 76 -15.47 14.87 -3.05
N VAL A 77 -14.28 15.14 -3.57
CA VAL A 77 -13.02 14.89 -2.84
C VAL A 77 -12.96 15.73 -1.56
N GLU A 78 -13.41 16.99 -1.59
CA GLU A 78 -13.47 17.84 -0.41
C GLU A 78 -14.48 17.33 0.64
N ALA A 79 -15.66 16.88 0.20
CA ALA A 79 -16.64 16.27 1.08
C ALA A 79 -16.11 14.97 1.72
N LEU A 80 -15.39 14.14 0.95
CA LEU A 80 -14.71 12.95 1.46
C LEU A 80 -13.63 13.30 2.49
N TYR A 81 -12.86 14.36 2.26
CA TYR A 81 -11.83 14.79 3.20
C TYR A 81 -12.40 15.16 4.57
N LYS A 82 -13.59 15.78 4.60
CA LYS A 82 -14.28 16.15 5.84
C LYS A 82 -14.88 14.95 6.57
N VAL A 83 -15.40 13.97 5.83
CA VAL A 83 -16.23 12.88 6.38
C VAL A 83 -15.44 11.58 6.64
N ALA A 84 -14.49 11.23 5.76
CA ALA A 84 -13.78 9.95 5.81
C ALA A 84 -12.92 9.75 7.08
N PRO A 85 -12.21 10.76 7.62
CA PRO A 85 -11.36 10.55 8.79
C PRO A 85 -12.15 10.09 10.02
N ASP A 86 -13.27 10.75 10.31
CA ASP A 86 -14.13 10.43 11.47
C ASP A 86 -14.66 8.99 11.39
N ILE A 87 -15.12 8.59 10.21
CA ILE A 87 -15.63 7.24 9.95
C ILE A 87 -14.54 6.17 10.13
N LEU A 88 -13.32 6.45 9.64
CA LEU A 88 -12.21 5.52 9.74
C LEU A 88 -11.74 5.35 11.20
N ILE A 89 -11.85 6.40 12.01
CA ILE A 89 -11.61 6.35 13.46
C ILE A 89 -12.68 5.50 14.14
N GLU A 90 -13.96 5.73 13.84
CA GLU A 90 -15.08 4.95 14.40
C GLU A 90 -15.01 3.47 14.05
N HIS A 91 -14.59 3.13 12.83
CA HIS A 91 -14.43 1.74 12.40
C HIS A 91 -13.24 1.03 13.08
N GLY A 92 -12.29 1.78 13.65
CA GLY A 92 -11.22 1.25 14.51
C GLY A 92 -10.14 0.38 13.83
N LYS A 93 -10.28 0.01 12.54
CA LYS A 93 -9.24 -0.78 11.83
C LYS A 93 -8.09 0.06 11.27
N ALA A 94 -8.31 1.34 11.02
CA ALA A 94 -7.29 2.22 10.41
C ALA A 94 -6.42 2.85 11.50
N LYS A 95 -5.11 2.59 11.48
CA LYS A 95 -4.17 3.18 12.45
C LYS A 95 -4.05 4.70 12.29
N ASN A 96 -4.02 5.19 11.05
CA ASN A 96 -4.02 6.62 10.75
C ASN A 96 -5.01 6.89 9.60
N PRO A 97 -6.02 7.74 9.80
CA PRO A 97 -7.15 7.89 8.89
C PRO A 97 -6.93 9.00 7.82
N TRP A 98 -5.69 9.44 7.59
CA TRP A 98 -5.39 10.59 6.74
C TRP A 98 -5.17 10.23 5.27
N PRO A 99 -5.50 11.14 4.33
CA PRO A 99 -5.30 10.90 2.90
C PRO A 99 -3.84 11.06 2.47
N ASN A 100 -3.51 10.44 1.35
CA ASN A 100 -2.23 10.59 0.65
C ASN A 100 -2.36 11.46 -0.61
N VAL A 101 -1.23 11.72 -1.27
CA VAL A 101 -1.19 12.45 -2.55
C VAL A 101 -2.07 11.83 -3.66
N ASP A 102 -2.17 10.50 -3.71
CA ASP A 102 -2.91 9.78 -4.75
C ASP A 102 -4.44 10.00 -4.63
N ALA A 103 -4.92 10.47 -3.47
CA ALA A 103 -6.32 10.73 -3.20
C ALA A 103 -6.86 11.97 -3.96
N HIS A 104 -5.99 12.84 -4.49
CA HIS A 104 -6.36 14.13 -5.08
C HIS A 104 -5.86 14.31 -6.53
N SER A 105 -4.70 13.73 -6.85
CA SER A 105 -4.00 13.89 -8.14
C SER A 105 -4.89 13.57 -9.35
N GLY A 106 -5.68 12.50 -9.29
CA GLY A 106 -6.51 12.03 -10.40
C GLY A 106 -7.59 13.03 -10.81
N VAL A 107 -8.21 13.73 -9.86
CA VAL A 107 -9.26 14.71 -10.14
C VAL A 107 -8.70 15.93 -10.84
N LEU A 108 -7.51 16.39 -10.42
CA LEU A 108 -6.81 17.50 -11.08
C LEU A 108 -6.50 17.16 -12.54
N LEU A 109 -5.93 15.99 -12.79
CA LEU A 109 -5.59 15.57 -14.16
C LEU A 109 -6.84 15.45 -15.05
N GLN A 110 -7.92 14.89 -14.51
CA GLN A 110 -9.17 14.73 -15.27
C GLN A 110 -9.83 16.08 -15.60
N HIS A 111 -9.77 17.05 -14.69
CA HIS A 111 -10.31 18.40 -14.92
C HIS A 111 -9.63 19.10 -16.11
N TYR A 112 -8.31 18.96 -16.25
CA TYR A 112 -7.55 19.54 -17.37
C TYR A 112 -7.58 18.68 -18.66
N GLY A 113 -8.48 17.71 -18.75
CA GLY A 113 -8.70 16.91 -19.97
C GLY A 113 -7.83 15.66 -20.11
N MET A 114 -7.00 15.32 -19.11
CA MET A 114 -6.26 14.06 -19.11
C MET A 114 -7.13 12.93 -18.55
N THR A 115 -7.95 12.33 -19.41
CA THR A 115 -8.94 11.32 -19.01
C THR A 115 -8.39 9.88 -19.02
N GLU A 116 -7.25 9.68 -19.69
CA GLU A 116 -6.60 8.38 -19.89
C GLU A 116 -5.89 7.91 -18.61
N MET A 117 -6.63 7.22 -17.75
CA MET A 117 -6.12 6.70 -16.47
C MET A 117 -4.89 5.78 -16.58
N SER A 118 -4.71 5.09 -17.72
CA SER A 118 -3.53 4.26 -17.99
C SER A 118 -2.25 5.08 -18.13
N PHE A 119 -2.37 6.35 -18.50
CA PHE A 119 -1.24 7.25 -18.73
C PHE A 119 -0.71 7.89 -17.44
N TYR A 120 -1.47 7.86 -16.34
CA TYR A 120 -1.07 8.49 -15.07
C TYR A 120 0.23 7.91 -14.50
N THR A 121 0.46 6.61 -14.69
CA THR A 121 1.72 5.96 -14.26
C THR A 121 2.94 6.48 -15.05
N VAL A 122 2.75 6.94 -16.29
CA VAL A 122 3.83 7.54 -17.10
C VAL A 122 4.24 8.89 -16.50
N LEU A 123 3.27 9.76 -16.17
CA LEU A 123 3.54 11.03 -15.47
C LEU A 123 4.28 10.81 -14.15
N PHE A 124 3.83 9.83 -13.38
CA PHE A 124 4.50 9.44 -12.15
C PHE A 124 5.94 8.96 -12.40
N GLY A 125 6.17 8.21 -13.47
CA GLY A 125 7.51 7.75 -13.88
C GLY A 125 8.44 8.91 -14.23
N VAL A 126 7.97 9.88 -15.01
CA VAL A 126 8.73 11.10 -15.36
C VAL A 126 9.09 11.92 -14.13
N SER A 127 8.13 12.16 -13.24
CA SER A 127 8.37 12.87 -11.97
C SER A 127 9.38 12.12 -11.08
N ARG A 128 9.28 10.79 -11.00
CA ARG A 128 10.17 9.96 -10.17
C ARG A 128 11.59 9.88 -10.74
N ALA A 129 11.76 10.01 -12.05
CA ALA A 129 13.06 9.97 -12.69
C ALA A 129 14.01 11.04 -12.12
N LEU A 130 13.52 12.23 -11.82
CA LEU A 130 14.34 13.32 -11.24
C LEU A 130 15.05 12.89 -9.95
N GLY A 131 14.32 12.29 -9.01
CA GLY A 131 14.89 11.85 -7.73
C GLY A 131 15.77 10.60 -7.86
N CYS A 132 15.38 9.65 -8.72
CA CYS A 132 16.19 8.44 -8.95
C CYS A 132 17.51 8.77 -9.64
N LEU A 133 17.50 9.66 -10.64
CA LEU A 133 18.70 10.06 -11.37
C LEU A 133 19.61 10.94 -10.51
N SER A 134 19.06 11.85 -9.69
CA SER A 134 19.88 12.63 -8.75
C SER A 134 20.59 11.73 -7.74
N GLN A 135 19.89 10.73 -7.19
CA GLN A 135 20.50 9.75 -6.31
C GLN A 135 21.55 8.90 -7.03
N LEU A 136 21.32 8.55 -8.30
CA LEU A 136 22.27 7.78 -9.09
C LEU A 136 23.58 8.53 -9.32
N ILE A 137 23.54 9.85 -9.54
CA ILE A 137 24.73 10.69 -9.66
C ILE A 137 25.54 10.63 -8.35
N TRP A 138 24.88 10.78 -7.20
CA TRP A 138 25.54 10.68 -5.89
C TRP A 138 26.08 9.28 -5.59
N ASP A 139 25.34 8.22 -5.94
CA ASP A 139 25.80 6.84 -5.76
C ASP A 139 27.08 6.56 -6.56
N ARG A 140 27.26 7.22 -7.73
CA ARG A 140 28.49 7.15 -8.51
C ARG A 140 29.60 8.04 -7.95
N GLY A 141 29.28 9.26 -7.53
CA GLY A 141 30.25 10.17 -6.91
C GLY A 141 30.80 9.66 -5.57
N LEU A 142 30.01 8.90 -4.81
CA LEU A 142 30.41 8.28 -3.54
C LEU A 142 30.93 6.84 -3.70
N GLU A 143 31.06 6.36 -4.94
CA GLU A 143 31.51 4.99 -5.26
C GLU A 143 30.80 3.91 -4.44
N VAL A 144 29.48 4.05 -4.26
CA VAL A 144 28.69 3.11 -3.45
C VAL A 144 28.78 1.72 -4.09
N MET A 145 29.26 0.76 -3.29
CA MET A 145 29.46 -0.64 -3.70
C MET A 145 28.15 -1.29 -4.15
N VAL A 146 28.27 -2.29 -5.03
CA VAL A 146 27.12 -3.07 -5.51
C VAL A 146 26.37 -3.69 -4.33
N ARG A 147 25.09 -3.34 -4.18
CA ARG A 147 24.21 -3.96 -3.19
C ARG A 147 23.94 -5.41 -3.58
N ARG A 148 24.51 -6.35 -2.84
CA ARG A 148 24.19 -7.79 -2.95
C ARG A 148 23.28 -8.16 -1.80
N PHE A 149 22.06 -8.59 -2.12
CA PHE A 149 21.15 -9.18 -1.14
C PHE A 149 21.31 -10.69 -1.17
N GLU A 150 21.69 -11.28 -0.04
CA GLU A 150 21.60 -12.73 0.10
C GLU A 150 20.13 -13.15 0.18
N GLN A 151 19.64 -13.82 -0.87
CA GLN A 151 18.37 -14.53 -0.80
C GLN A 151 18.57 -15.84 -0.02
N LYS A 152 18.20 -15.83 1.26
CA LYS A 152 18.14 -17.06 2.05
C LYS A 152 16.86 -17.80 1.68
N LEU A 153 16.98 -18.86 0.88
CA LEU A 153 15.93 -19.85 0.65
C LEU A 153 15.40 -20.37 2.00
N GLY A 154 14.08 -20.44 2.16
CA GLY A 154 13.40 -20.75 3.42
C GLY A 154 13.86 -22.06 4.09
N TYR A 155 14.36 -23.01 3.31
CA TYR A 155 14.95 -24.26 3.79
C TYR A 155 16.18 -24.04 4.71
N ARG A 156 16.97 -22.97 4.54
CA ARG A 156 18.07 -22.63 5.47
C ARG A 156 17.57 -22.09 6.82
N LYS A 157 16.41 -21.44 6.86
CA LYS A 157 15.77 -21.05 8.13
C LYS A 157 15.23 -22.29 8.86
N LEU A 158 14.63 -23.22 8.13
CA LEU A 158 14.19 -24.50 8.69
C LEU A 158 15.38 -25.31 9.23
N GLY A 159 16.48 -25.39 8.48
CA GLY A 159 17.72 -26.04 8.92
C GLY A 159 18.30 -25.43 10.18
N ARG A 160 18.33 -24.09 10.32
CA ARG A 160 18.77 -23.42 11.57
C ARG A 160 17.81 -23.60 12.74
N CYS A 161 16.49 -23.58 12.49
CA CYS A 161 15.50 -23.89 13.52
C CYS A 161 15.60 -25.36 13.97
N MET A 162 15.78 -26.30 13.04
CA MET A 162 15.98 -27.72 13.34
C MET A 162 17.30 -27.98 14.07
N SER A 163 18.37 -27.25 13.74
CA SER A 163 19.64 -27.31 14.49
C SER A 163 19.45 -26.89 15.95
N SER A 164 18.56 -25.91 16.19
CA SER A 164 18.22 -25.44 17.54
C SER A 164 17.31 -26.44 18.28
N ILE A 165 16.47 -27.20 17.57
CA ILE A 165 15.66 -28.30 18.13
C ILE A 165 16.56 -29.51 18.50
N VAL A 166 17.57 -29.82 17.69
CA VAL A 166 18.52 -30.92 17.96
C VAL A 166 19.42 -30.64 19.18
N GLN A 167 19.67 -29.37 19.53
CA GLN A 167 20.40 -29.01 20.75
C GLN A 167 19.56 -29.12 22.04
N ILE A 168 18.24 -29.25 21.95
CA ILE A 168 17.34 -29.42 23.12
C ILE A 168 17.14 -30.92 23.45
N THR A 169 17.63 -31.83 22.60
CA THR A 169 17.51 -33.29 22.73
C THR A 169 18.55 -34.05 23.59
N PRO A 170 19.26 -33.50 24.60
CA PRO A 170 19.83 -34.37 25.63
C PRO A 170 18.77 -34.93 26.59
N TYR A 171 17.59 -34.30 26.69
CA TYR A 171 16.59 -34.62 27.72
C TYR A 171 15.51 -35.62 27.31
N PHE A 172 15.42 -35.99 26.04
CA PHE A 172 14.39 -36.92 25.52
C PHE A 172 14.94 -38.27 25.03
N LEU A 173 16.22 -38.58 25.33
CA LEU A 173 16.88 -39.83 24.95
C LEU A 173 16.53 -41.00 25.89
N ALA A 174 15.31 -41.03 26.44
CA ALA A 174 14.82 -42.11 27.30
C ALA A 174 13.68 -42.94 26.67
N ALA A 175 13.21 -42.61 25.46
CA ALA A 175 12.18 -43.39 24.77
C ALA A 175 12.53 -43.56 23.28
N GLY A 176 12.93 -44.78 22.91
CA GLY A 176 13.54 -45.17 21.63
C GLY A 176 12.63 -45.14 20.38
N VAL A 177 11.92 -44.03 20.11
CA VAL A 177 11.05 -43.91 18.92
C VAL A 177 11.49 -42.79 17.95
N LEU A 178 12.47 -41.96 18.32
CA LEU A 178 12.85 -40.78 17.52
C LEU A 178 13.96 -41.02 16.46
N CYS A 179 14.64 -42.16 16.48
CA CYS A 179 15.80 -42.41 15.60
C CYS A 179 15.41 -42.52 14.11
N THR A 180 14.25 -43.11 13.81
CA THR A 180 13.79 -43.35 12.43
C THR A 180 13.34 -42.09 11.69
N LEU A 181 12.83 -41.07 12.40
CA LEU A 181 12.37 -39.83 11.79
C LEU A 181 13.53 -38.90 11.36
N VAL A 182 14.64 -38.92 12.09
CA VAL A 182 15.80 -38.06 11.80
C VAL A 182 16.58 -38.57 10.58
N GLU A 183 16.70 -39.89 10.40
CA GLU A 183 17.32 -40.47 9.20
C GLU A 183 16.45 -40.26 7.95
N ALA A 184 15.12 -40.41 8.06
CA ALA A 184 14.20 -40.18 6.95
C ALA A 184 14.22 -38.74 6.43
N VAL A 185 14.46 -37.74 7.30
CA VAL A 185 14.58 -36.34 6.89
C VAL A 185 15.95 -36.01 6.29
N LYS A 186 17.03 -36.70 6.72
CA LYS A 186 18.36 -36.55 6.09
C LYS A 186 18.38 -37.09 4.66
N LEU A 187 17.77 -38.25 4.43
CA LEU A 187 17.71 -38.88 3.10
C LEU A 187 16.94 -38.01 2.08
N ASN A 188 15.78 -37.46 2.45
CA ASN A 188 15.01 -36.54 1.59
C ASN A 188 15.75 -35.23 1.26
N CYS A 189 16.77 -34.86 2.04
CA CYS A 189 17.54 -33.62 1.84
C CYS A 189 18.73 -33.80 0.89
N GLU A 190 19.19 -35.03 0.68
CA GLU A 190 20.25 -35.36 -0.29
C GLU A 190 19.68 -35.56 -1.71
N GLU A 191 18.49 -36.16 -1.84
CA GLU A 191 17.81 -36.33 -3.14
C GLU A 191 17.41 -34.97 -3.76
N GLY A 192 16.99 -34.00 -2.96
CA GLY A 192 16.64 -32.65 -3.43
C GLY A 192 17.84 -31.79 -3.88
N ARG A 193 19.07 -32.29 -3.80
CA ARG A 193 20.30 -31.59 -4.23
C ARG A 193 20.75 -31.98 -5.65
N GLN A 194 20.13 -32.99 -6.26
CA GLN A 194 20.45 -33.49 -7.61
C GLN A 194 19.41 -33.12 -8.69
N ALA A 195 18.41 -32.30 -8.38
CA ALA A 195 17.41 -31.78 -9.34
C ALA A 195 17.60 -30.28 -9.63
#